data_AF-A0A5P9J2T3-F1
#
_entry.id   AF-A0A5P9J2T3-F1
#
_cell.length_a   1.000
_cell.length_b   1.000
_cell.length_c   1.000
_cell.angle_alpha   90.00
_cell.angle_beta   90.00
_cell.angle_gamma   90.00
#
_symmetry.space_group_name_H-M   'P 1'
#
loop_
_entity.id
_entity.type
_entity.pdbx_description
1 polymer ?
#
loop_
_entity_poly.entity_id
_entity_poly.type
_entity_poly.pdbx_seq_one_letter_code
_entity_poly.pdbx_strand_id
1 'polypeptide(L)'
;MTQKWYKKDGNQSSLINGICIIAGAIVGVLGAPYVNKNMEPPKQIIYKVGDTSDNIGQYWKHLNFSFVREEYINPRIIEELLGWISDSSATTSSIDLVAANKSNRFFVDIEHRKVDGKELVGYIREKGEGSFFYQYIGTSPSGVHIILCIDHGGGSGVFKTLMLLSLRADNALDGYSQGFTKRERVLLHSIGHIGLGDRYSGNITYKNEILTVGEDKSPMKHGLWTSAQKFEVK
;
A
#
# COMPACT_ATOMS: atom_id res chain seq x y z
N MET A 1 17.98 -11.19 16.18
CA MET A 1 17.80 -9.93 16.92
C MET A 1 16.64 -10.11 17.89
N THR A 2 16.93 -10.08 19.18
CA THR A 2 16.02 -10.43 20.28
C THR A 2 15.17 -9.22 20.67
N GLN A 3 13.83 -9.35 20.57
CA GLN A 3 12.90 -8.36 21.13
C GLN A 3 12.90 -8.45 22.66
N LYS A 4 13.07 -7.31 23.33
CA LYS A 4 12.90 -7.20 24.79
C LYS A 4 11.41 -7.04 25.11
N TRP A 5 10.91 -7.92 25.97
CA TRP A 5 9.57 -7.84 26.57
C TRP A 5 9.65 -7.12 27.91
N TYR A 6 8.74 -6.17 28.16
CA TYR A 6 8.52 -5.60 29.49
C TYR A 6 7.25 -6.21 30.08
N LYS A 7 7.37 -6.90 31.22
CA LYS A 7 6.26 -7.31 32.08
C LYS A 7 5.76 -6.09 32.86
N LYS A 8 4.44 -5.92 32.96
CA LYS A 8 3.83 -4.98 33.91
C LYS A 8 3.48 -5.75 35.18
N ASP A 9 4.13 -5.39 36.27
CA ASP A 9 3.80 -5.86 37.61
C ASP A 9 2.50 -5.23 38.13
N GLY A 10 1.74 -6.03 38.88
CA GLY A 10 0.89 -5.58 39.98
C GLY A 10 -0.48 -5.00 39.62
N ASN A 11 -1.53 -5.83 39.77
CA ASN A 11 -2.88 -5.35 40.04
C ASN A 11 -3.21 -5.71 41.51
N GLN A 12 -3.60 -4.73 42.32
CA GLN A 12 -4.44 -4.94 43.49
C GLN A 12 -5.42 -3.76 43.63
N SER A 13 -6.72 -4.11 43.64
CA SER A 13 -7.86 -3.55 44.41
C SER A 13 -7.98 -2.02 44.57
N SER A 14 -9.14 -1.35 44.50
CA SER A 14 -10.55 -1.73 44.65
C SER A 14 -11.43 -0.47 44.42
N LEU A 15 -12.72 -0.69 44.19
CA LEU A 15 -13.89 0.20 44.29
C LEU A 15 -13.71 1.56 45.00
N ILE A 16 -14.35 2.62 44.47
CA ILE A 16 -15.23 3.55 45.21
C ILE A 16 -16.10 4.35 44.21
N ASN A 17 -17.40 4.41 44.53
CA ASN A 17 -18.43 5.25 43.91
C ASN A 17 -18.16 6.75 44.12
N GLY A 18 -18.58 7.59 43.17
CA GLY A 18 -18.59 9.04 43.37
C GLY A 18 -19.30 9.80 42.25
N ILE A 19 -20.61 10.01 42.45
CA ILE A 19 -21.46 10.93 41.69
C ILE A 19 -21.00 12.37 41.93
N CYS A 20 -20.88 13.18 40.87
CA CYS A 20 -21.07 14.63 40.93
C CYS A 20 -21.68 15.13 39.61
N ILE A 21 -22.94 15.56 39.70
CA ILE A 21 -23.68 16.33 38.69
C ILE A 21 -23.32 17.80 38.89
N ILE A 22 -22.93 18.52 37.83
CA ILE A 22 -23.26 19.94 37.69
C ILE A 22 -23.71 20.19 36.24
N ALA A 23 -24.94 20.71 36.14
CA ALA A 23 -25.57 21.16 34.91
C ALA A 23 -25.07 22.57 34.51
N GLY A 24 -25.07 22.84 33.22
CA GLY A 24 -24.88 24.19 32.67
C GLY A 24 -25.18 24.21 31.18
N ALA A 25 -26.39 24.58 30.81
CA ALA A 25 -26.81 24.80 29.43
C ALA A 25 -26.42 26.21 28.97
N ILE A 26 -25.79 26.33 27.79
CA ILE A 26 -25.82 27.55 26.96
C ILE A 26 -26.01 27.15 25.49
N VAL A 27 -26.92 27.87 24.85
CA VAL A 27 -27.45 27.73 23.49
C VAL A 27 -26.49 28.27 22.44
N GLY A 28 -26.29 27.50 21.36
CA GLY A 28 -26.15 27.92 19.96
C GLY A 28 -24.99 28.81 19.50
N VAL A 29 -24.04 28.24 18.75
CA VAL A 29 -23.36 28.89 17.59
C VAL A 29 -22.98 27.81 16.56
N LEU A 30 -23.29 28.06 15.29
CA LEU A 30 -22.83 27.33 14.11
C LEU A 30 -21.30 27.19 14.10
N GLY A 31 -20.77 25.97 14.12
CA GLY A 31 -19.33 25.70 14.03
C GLY A 31 -19.04 24.50 13.14
N ALA A 32 -18.27 24.73 12.08
CA ALA A 32 -17.73 23.72 11.17
C ALA A 32 -17.06 22.54 11.92
N PRO A 33 -16.96 21.34 11.33
CA PRO A 33 -16.28 20.23 11.97
C PRO A 33 -14.84 20.63 12.31
N TYR A 34 -14.57 20.69 13.62
CA TYR A 34 -13.28 21.02 14.19
C TYR A 34 -12.31 19.87 13.89
N VAL A 35 -11.53 20.00 12.81
CA VAL A 35 -10.42 19.08 12.53
C VAL A 35 -9.32 19.40 13.53
N ASN A 36 -9.22 18.57 14.57
CA ASN A 36 -8.18 18.68 15.58
C ASN A 36 -6.81 18.33 14.96
N LYS A 37 -6.02 19.35 14.63
CA LYS A 37 -4.68 19.24 14.00
C LYS A 37 -3.57 18.71 14.92
N ASN A 38 -3.88 18.37 16.18
CA ASN A 38 -2.87 17.99 17.18
C ASN A 38 -3.00 16.54 17.69
N MET A 39 -3.58 15.62 16.90
CA MET A 39 -3.43 14.19 17.22
C MET A 39 -1.99 13.76 16.90
N GLU A 40 -1.13 13.71 17.93
CA GLU A 40 0.10 12.93 17.84
C GLU A 40 -0.26 11.49 17.42
N PRO A 41 0.49 10.89 16.47
CA PRO A 41 0.20 9.53 16.04
C PRO A 41 0.23 8.60 17.26
N PRO A 42 -0.73 7.68 17.39
CA PRO A 42 -0.77 6.77 18.53
C PRO A 42 0.57 6.03 18.63
N LYS A 43 1.24 6.18 19.79
CA LYS A 43 2.56 5.56 20.07
C LYS A 43 2.50 4.02 20.06
N GLN A 44 1.30 3.45 19.98
CA GLN A 44 1.04 2.04 19.73
C GLN A 44 -0.39 1.89 19.20
N ILE A 45 -0.57 1.37 17.98
CA ILE A 45 -1.90 0.98 17.48
C ILE A 45 -2.17 -0.43 17.99
N ILE A 46 -3.08 -0.56 18.95
CA ILE A 46 -3.53 -1.86 19.46
C ILE A 46 -4.71 -2.31 18.58
N TYR A 47 -4.48 -3.30 17.73
CA TYR A 47 -5.53 -3.88 16.90
C TYR A 47 -6.41 -4.81 17.75
N LYS A 48 -7.73 -4.59 17.74
CA LYS A 48 -8.68 -5.52 18.36
C LYS A 48 -8.81 -6.76 17.48
N VAL A 49 -8.35 -7.87 18.01
CA VAL A 49 -8.34 -9.18 17.35
C VAL A 49 -9.77 -9.69 17.19
N GLY A 50 -10.28 -9.72 15.95
CA GLY A 50 -11.60 -10.29 15.61
C GLY A 50 -12.31 -9.61 14.44
N ASP A 51 -12.01 -8.34 14.15
CA ASP A 51 -12.55 -7.62 12.99
C ASP A 51 -11.53 -7.64 11.84
N THR A 52 -11.54 -8.70 11.04
CA THR A 52 -10.76 -8.77 9.81
C THR A 52 -11.44 -7.94 8.71
N SER A 53 -11.13 -6.64 8.60
CA SER A 53 -11.24 -5.87 7.33
C SER A 53 -10.67 -4.44 7.35
N ASP A 54 -9.96 -4.01 8.40
CA ASP A 54 -9.51 -2.61 8.43
C ASP A 54 -8.39 -2.39 7.39
N ASN A 55 -8.73 -1.65 6.33
CA ASN A 55 -7.74 -1.07 5.44
C ASN A 55 -6.86 -0.13 6.28
N ILE A 56 -5.65 -0.58 6.58
CA ILE A 56 -4.65 0.20 7.32
C ILE A 56 -3.78 1.06 6.38
N GLY A 57 -4.15 1.13 5.10
CA GLY A 57 -3.41 1.84 4.07
C GLY A 57 -3.11 3.29 4.41
N GLN A 58 -3.99 3.97 5.16
CA GLN A 58 -3.78 5.34 5.64
C GLN A 58 -2.65 5.48 6.68
N TYR A 59 -2.32 4.40 7.40
CA TYR A 59 -1.27 4.37 8.43
C TYR A 59 0.08 3.86 7.92
N TRP A 60 0.25 3.70 6.60
CA TRP A 60 1.44 3.10 5.99
C TRP A 60 2.77 3.74 6.39
N LYS A 61 2.75 5.03 6.75
CA LYS A 61 3.92 5.78 7.23
C LYS A 61 4.50 5.21 8.54
N HIS A 62 3.71 4.45 9.29
CA HIS A 62 4.10 3.81 10.55
C HIS A 62 4.53 2.34 10.39
N LEU A 63 4.39 1.77 9.19
CA LEU A 63 4.82 0.40 8.89
C LEU A 63 6.28 0.40 8.45
N ASN A 64 7.00 -0.72 8.61
CA ASN A 64 8.37 -0.91 8.13
C ASN A 64 8.48 -1.16 6.61
N PHE A 65 7.42 -0.88 5.85
CA PHE A 65 7.38 -1.05 4.40
C PHE A 65 6.92 0.23 3.72
N SER A 66 7.45 0.52 2.53
CA SER A 66 7.08 1.73 1.80
C SER A 66 7.24 1.63 0.28
N PHE A 67 6.50 2.47 -0.45
CA PHE A 67 6.74 2.70 -1.87
C PHE A 67 7.77 3.80 -2.16
N VAL A 68 8.20 4.59 -1.16
CA VAL A 68 8.99 5.82 -1.38
C VAL A 68 10.14 6.04 -0.41
N ARG A 69 10.10 5.47 0.79
CA ARG A 69 11.22 5.53 1.75
C ARG A 69 11.97 4.21 1.76
N GLU A 70 13.20 4.27 2.22
CA GLU A 70 14.03 3.10 2.49
C GLU A 70 13.27 2.07 3.34
N GLU A 71 13.56 0.79 3.09
CA GLU A 71 12.64 -0.35 3.30
C GLU A 71 11.49 -0.39 2.28
N TYR A 72 11.86 -0.39 1.00
CA TYR A 72 10.92 -0.51 -0.10
C TYR A 72 10.11 -1.80 -0.02
N ILE A 73 8.84 -1.72 -0.42
CA ILE A 73 8.09 -2.90 -0.83
C ILE A 73 8.83 -3.47 -2.04
N ASN A 74 9.19 -4.74 -1.91
CA ASN A 74 10.03 -5.42 -2.86
C ASN A 74 9.35 -5.38 -4.24
N PRO A 75 10.01 -4.88 -5.30
CA PRO A 75 9.41 -4.74 -6.61
C PRO A 75 8.96 -6.08 -7.21
N ARG A 76 9.58 -7.20 -6.84
CA ARG A 76 9.14 -8.55 -7.26
C ARG A 76 7.80 -8.97 -6.63
N ILE A 77 7.45 -8.44 -5.45
CA ILE A 77 6.11 -8.61 -4.87
C ILE A 77 5.08 -7.87 -5.71
N ILE A 78 5.41 -6.68 -6.19
CA ILE A 78 4.52 -5.88 -7.03
C ILE A 78 4.31 -6.55 -8.39
N GLU A 79 5.38 -7.04 -9.01
CA GLU A 79 5.32 -7.82 -10.25
C GLU A 79 4.44 -9.08 -10.09
N GLU A 80 4.61 -9.85 -9.01
CA GLU A 80 3.79 -11.03 -8.73
C GLU A 80 2.30 -10.68 -8.59
N LEU A 81 1.97 -9.58 -7.90
CA LEU A 81 0.58 -9.11 -7.74
C LEU A 81 0.00 -8.52 -9.03
N LEU A 82 0.84 -7.99 -9.92
CA LEU A 82 0.43 -7.49 -11.23
C LEU A 82 -0.02 -8.67 -12.10
N GLY A 83 0.69 -9.81 -11.99
CA GLY A 83 0.43 -11.00 -12.77
C GLY A 83 0.93 -10.89 -14.22
N TRP A 84 0.72 -11.95 -14.97
CA TRP A 84 1.17 -12.02 -16.36
C TRP A 84 0.12 -11.42 -17.29
N ILE A 85 0.55 -10.65 -18.29
CA ILE A 85 -0.35 -10.08 -19.29
C ILE A 85 -1.10 -11.14 -20.11
N SER A 86 -0.58 -12.37 -20.17
CA SER A 86 -1.20 -13.50 -20.84
C SER A 86 -2.34 -14.14 -20.03
N ASP A 87 -2.40 -13.88 -18.74
CA ASP A 87 -3.41 -14.46 -17.87
C ASP A 87 -4.70 -13.65 -17.95
N SER A 88 -5.85 -14.33 -17.96
CA SER A 88 -7.16 -13.67 -17.98
C SER A 88 -7.51 -12.98 -16.67
N SER A 89 -6.84 -13.35 -15.58
CA SER A 89 -7.04 -12.79 -14.25
C SER A 89 -5.81 -13.04 -13.37
N ALA A 90 -5.60 -12.16 -12.39
CA ALA A 90 -4.52 -12.32 -11.43
C ALA A 90 -4.79 -13.53 -10.52
N THR A 91 -3.84 -14.47 -10.48
CA THR A 91 -3.91 -15.65 -9.60
C THR A 91 -3.52 -15.32 -8.16
N THR A 92 -2.68 -14.30 -7.97
CA THR A 92 -2.25 -13.79 -6.65
C THR A 92 -2.89 -12.43 -6.39
N SER A 93 -3.81 -12.36 -5.43
CA SER A 93 -4.48 -11.10 -5.06
C SER A 93 -3.89 -10.44 -3.81
N SER A 94 -3.15 -11.18 -2.97
CA SER A 94 -2.58 -10.64 -1.73
C SER A 94 -1.27 -11.33 -1.35
N ILE A 95 -0.34 -10.56 -0.78
CA ILE A 95 0.94 -11.06 -0.24
C ILE A 95 1.16 -10.55 1.17
N ASP A 96 1.56 -11.44 2.09
CA ASP A 96 2.00 -11.10 3.44
C ASP A 96 3.36 -10.42 3.41
N LEU A 97 3.40 -9.10 3.58
CA LEU A 97 4.63 -8.30 3.54
C LEU A 97 5.58 -8.63 4.68
N VAL A 98 5.06 -9.03 5.85
CA VAL A 98 5.90 -9.37 7.01
C VAL A 98 6.74 -10.60 6.71
N ALA A 99 6.14 -11.59 6.05
CA ALA A 99 6.83 -12.81 5.65
C ALA A 99 7.63 -12.63 4.34
N ALA A 100 7.09 -11.89 3.36
CA ALA A 100 7.57 -11.92 1.98
C ALA A 100 8.69 -10.92 1.68
N ASN A 101 8.68 -9.72 2.26
CA ASN A 101 9.45 -8.58 1.73
C ASN A 101 10.98 -8.78 1.73
N LYS A 102 11.47 -9.63 2.64
CA LYS A 102 12.89 -10.02 2.78
C LYS A 102 13.11 -11.53 2.60
N SER A 103 12.15 -12.24 2.00
CA SER A 103 12.23 -13.69 1.81
C SER A 103 13.04 -14.06 0.57
N ASN A 104 13.58 -15.30 0.55
CA ASN A 104 14.29 -15.83 -0.61
C ASN A 104 13.41 -15.87 -1.88
N ARG A 105 12.09 -16.10 -1.74
CA ARG A 105 11.17 -16.15 -2.90
C ARG A 105 11.16 -14.84 -3.68
N PHE A 106 11.22 -13.70 -2.98
CA PHE A 106 11.16 -12.38 -3.57
C PHE A 106 12.52 -11.69 -3.63
N PHE A 107 13.62 -12.39 -3.33
CA PHE A 107 14.94 -11.79 -3.34
C PHE A 107 15.30 -11.26 -4.73
N VAL A 108 15.69 -9.98 -4.78
CA VAL A 108 16.20 -9.24 -5.94
C VAL A 108 17.13 -8.12 -5.45
N ASP A 109 18.08 -7.72 -6.28
CA ASP A 109 18.87 -6.51 -6.05
C ASP A 109 18.01 -5.28 -6.40
N ILE A 110 17.45 -4.64 -5.35
CA ILE A 110 16.57 -3.50 -5.52
C ILE A 110 17.37 -2.29 -6.03
N GLU A 111 16.93 -1.75 -7.16
CA GLU A 111 17.41 -0.51 -7.73
C GLU A 111 16.46 0.65 -7.43
N HIS A 112 17.06 1.83 -7.22
CA HIS A 112 16.36 3.09 -7.07
C HIS A 112 16.91 4.09 -8.08
N ARG A 113 16.03 4.69 -8.89
CA ARG A 113 16.39 5.63 -9.96
C ARG A 113 15.52 6.87 -9.90
N LYS A 114 16.14 8.03 -10.12
CA LYS A 114 15.42 9.29 -10.28
C LYS A 114 15.38 9.68 -11.74
N VAL A 115 14.19 9.74 -12.33
CA VAL A 115 13.97 10.08 -13.75
C VAL A 115 12.95 11.21 -13.82
N ASP A 116 13.31 12.35 -14.42
CA ASP A 116 12.43 13.53 -14.54
C ASP A 116 11.81 13.97 -13.20
N GLY A 117 12.59 13.88 -12.11
CA GLY A 117 12.14 14.21 -10.76
C GLY A 117 11.22 13.17 -10.10
N LYS A 118 10.96 12.04 -10.77
CA LYS A 118 10.17 10.92 -10.26
C LYS A 118 11.09 9.82 -9.74
N GLU A 119 10.78 9.31 -8.56
CA GLU A 119 11.49 8.18 -7.96
C GLU A 119 10.90 6.87 -8.49
N LEU A 120 11.75 6.01 -9.04
CA LEU A 120 11.44 4.68 -9.53
C LEU A 120 12.15 3.65 -8.66
N VAL A 121 11.42 2.62 -8.24
CA VAL A 121 11.94 1.50 -7.46
C VAL A 121 11.71 0.23 -8.26
N GLY A 122 12.74 -0.58 -8.44
CA GLY A 122 12.64 -1.74 -9.33
C GLY A 122 13.83 -2.66 -9.20
N TYR A 123 14.00 -3.51 -10.21
CA TYR A 123 15.17 -4.36 -10.34
C TYR A 123 15.35 -4.73 -11.83
N ILE A 124 16.57 -5.14 -12.16
CA ILE A 124 16.91 -5.66 -13.47
C ILE A 124 16.85 -7.19 -13.38
N ARG A 125 16.12 -7.82 -14.32
CA ARG A 125 16.07 -9.28 -14.45
C ARG A 125 17.41 -9.78 -14.98
N GLU A 126 17.57 -11.10 -15.14
CA GLU A 126 18.80 -11.63 -15.72
C GLU A 126 19.06 -11.06 -17.12
N LYS A 127 20.32 -11.15 -17.57
CA LYS A 127 20.77 -10.44 -18.78
C LYS A 127 19.92 -10.85 -20.00
N GLY A 128 19.13 -9.89 -20.49
CA GLY A 128 18.25 -10.06 -21.65
C GLY A 128 16.78 -10.32 -21.30
N GLU A 129 16.43 -10.48 -20.03
CA GLU A 129 15.04 -10.69 -19.57
C GLU A 129 14.32 -9.38 -19.21
N GLY A 130 15.07 -8.26 -19.25
CA GLY A 130 14.56 -6.92 -19.09
C GLY A 130 14.48 -6.45 -17.64
N SER A 131 13.43 -5.74 -17.27
CA SER A 131 13.34 -5.07 -15.97
C SER A 131 11.93 -4.75 -15.53
N PHE A 132 11.75 -4.59 -14.22
CA PHE A 132 10.51 -4.16 -13.63
C PHE A 132 10.75 -2.99 -12.68
N PHE A 133 9.98 -1.92 -12.84
CA PHE A 133 9.98 -0.76 -11.95
C PHE A 133 8.57 -0.35 -11.58
N TYR A 134 8.40 0.23 -10.41
CA TYR A 134 7.20 0.97 -10.04
C TYR A 134 7.54 2.41 -9.65
N GLN A 135 6.59 3.30 -9.90
CA GLN A 135 6.60 4.69 -9.45
C GLN A 135 5.42 4.92 -8.51
N TYR A 136 5.66 5.50 -7.35
CA TYR A 136 4.57 5.91 -6.48
C TYR A 136 3.85 7.17 -6.99
N ILE A 137 2.51 7.13 -7.04
CA ILE A 137 1.68 8.25 -7.51
C ILE A 137 0.97 8.95 -6.34
N GLY A 138 0.41 8.20 -5.39
CA GLY A 138 -0.29 8.77 -4.23
C GLY A 138 -1.08 7.74 -3.41
N THR A 139 -1.67 8.21 -2.31
CA THR A 139 -2.67 7.45 -1.54
C THR A 139 -3.99 8.22 -1.52
N SER A 140 -5.12 7.54 -1.66
CA SER A 140 -6.43 8.10 -1.33
C SER A 140 -6.62 8.30 0.18
N PRO A 141 -7.60 9.12 0.60
CA PRO A 141 -7.97 9.25 2.01
C PRO A 141 -8.37 7.93 2.67
N SER A 142 -8.93 6.99 1.91
CA SER A 142 -9.29 5.65 2.38
C SER A 142 -8.14 4.66 2.44
N GLY A 143 -6.93 5.06 2.05
CA GLY A 143 -5.75 4.20 2.09
C GLY A 143 -5.50 3.36 0.84
N VAL A 144 -6.13 3.69 -0.30
CA VAL A 144 -5.80 3.07 -1.60
C VAL A 144 -4.51 3.69 -2.14
N HIS A 145 -3.48 2.85 -2.27
CA HIS A 145 -2.19 3.21 -2.84
C HIS A 145 -2.24 3.07 -4.36
N ILE A 146 -1.74 4.08 -5.06
CA ILE A 146 -1.70 4.13 -6.51
C ILE A 146 -0.24 4.15 -6.94
N ILE A 147 0.15 3.16 -7.75
CA ILE A 147 1.48 3.08 -8.33
C ILE A 147 1.39 2.89 -9.85
N LEU A 148 2.41 3.35 -10.56
CA LEU A 148 2.61 3.07 -11.97
C LEU A 148 3.67 2.00 -12.11
N CYS A 149 3.28 0.81 -12.57
CA CYS A 149 4.19 -0.27 -12.95
C CYS A 149 4.71 -0.04 -14.37
N ILE A 150 5.99 -0.35 -14.58
CA ILE A 150 6.72 -0.22 -15.83
C ILE A 150 7.46 -1.56 -16.02
N ASP A 151 6.99 -2.36 -16.98
CA ASP A 151 7.51 -3.70 -17.23
C ASP A 151 8.13 -3.80 -18.63
N HIS A 152 9.37 -4.24 -18.67
CA HIS A 152 10.14 -4.53 -19.87
C HIS A 152 10.53 -6.01 -19.85
N GLY A 153 9.91 -6.85 -20.69
CA GLY A 153 10.13 -8.30 -20.71
C GLY A 153 11.28 -8.77 -21.61
N GLY A 154 12.35 -7.98 -21.75
CA GLY A 154 13.53 -8.35 -22.54
C GLY A 154 13.47 -8.02 -24.05
N GLY A 155 12.27 -7.88 -24.61
CA GLY A 155 12.04 -7.41 -25.99
C GLY A 155 12.19 -5.90 -26.17
N SER A 156 11.45 -5.31 -27.12
CA SER A 156 11.44 -3.84 -27.30
C SER A 156 10.31 -3.15 -26.52
N GLY A 157 9.26 -3.90 -26.14
CA GLY A 157 8.05 -3.36 -25.49
C GLY A 157 8.29 -2.96 -24.04
N VAL A 158 7.69 -1.84 -23.64
CA VAL A 158 7.69 -1.33 -22.26
C VAL A 158 6.24 -1.07 -21.87
N PHE A 159 5.62 -2.02 -21.18
CA PHE A 159 4.22 -1.95 -20.80
C PHE A 159 4.06 -1.16 -19.51
N LYS A 160 3.08 -0.26 -19.51
CA LYS A 160 2.73 0.53 -18.34
C LYS A 160 1.36 0.17 -17.83
N THR A 161 1.25 0.04 -16.51
CA THR A 161 0.00 -0.31 -15.84
C THR A 161 -0.14 0.49 -14.56
N LEU A 162 -1.29 1.12 -14.33
CA LEU A 162 -1.61 1.67 -13.02
C LEU A 162 -2.17 0.57 -12.13
N MET A 163 -1.64 0.45 -10.92
CA MET A 163 -2.07 -0.55 -9.96
C MET A 163 -2.62 0.12 -8.71
N LEU A 164 -3.75 -0.39 -8.23
CA LEU A 164 -4.43 0.05 -7.03
C LEU A 164 -4.26 -1.01 -5.94
N LEU A 165 -3.70 -0.61 -4.81
CA LEU A 165 -3.28 -1.51 -3.73
C LEU A 165 -3.89 -1.06 -2.40
N SER A 166 -4.22 -2.01 -1.53
CA SER A 166 -4.56 -1.74 -0.12
C SER A 166 -3.61 -2.49 0.81
N LEU A 167 -3.42 -1.93 2.01
CA LEU A 167 -2.74 -2.61 3.10
C LEU A 167 -3.80 -3.06 4.11
N ARG A 168 -3.80 -4.34 4.47
CA ARG A 168 -4.75 -4.91 5.43
C ARG A 168 -3.99 -5.56 6.58
N ALA A 169 -4.46 -5.36 7.80
CA ALA A 169 -3.98 -6.11 8.95
C ALA A 169 -4.92 -7.29 9.21
N ASP A 170 -4.35 -8.47 9.36
CA ASP A 170 -5.08 -9.65 9.82
C ASP A 170 -4.14 -10.59 10.59
N ASN A 171 -4.61 -11.81 10.82
CA ASN A 171 -3.83 -12.82 11.52
C ASN A 171 -3.74 -14.10 10.68
N ALA A 172 -2.58 -14.74 10.72
CA ALA A 172 -2.36 -16.08 10.20
C ALA A 172 -2.25 -17.09 11.34
N LEU A 173 -2.56 -18.35 11.02
CA LEU A 173 -2.18 -19.50 11.82
C LEU A 173 -0.92 -20.09 11.22
N ASP A 174 0.13 -20.18 12.01
CA ASP A 174 1.36 -20.86 11.65
C ASP A 174 1.37 -22.22 12.37
N GLY A 175 1.39 -23.31 11.59
CA GLY A 175 1.38 -24.67 12.10
C GLY A 175 2.79 -25.27 12.11
N TYR A 176 3.18 -25.82 13.26
CA TYR A 176 4.40 -26.63 13.41
C TYR A 176 4.04 -27.97 14.06
N SER A 177 4.98 -28.92 14.08
CA SER A 177 4.79 -30.25 14.68
C SER A 177 4.34 -30.24 16.15
N GLN A 178 4.45 -29.10 16.83
CA GLN A 178 4.10 -28.88 18.25
C GLN A 178 2.77 -28.13 18.45
N GLY A 179 2.04 -27.79 17.38
CA GLY A 179 0.77 -27.07 17.44
C GLY A 179 0.70 -25.83 16.53
N PHE A 180 -0.31 -25.00 16.75
CA PHE A 180 -0.54 -23.76 15.97
C PHE A 180 -0.26 -22.53 16.82
N THR A 181 0.42 -21.55 16.23
CA THR A 181 0.55 -20.20 16.79
C THR A 181 -0.18 -19.20 15.92
N LYS A 182 -0.65 -18.13 16.55
CA LYS A 182 -1.23 -16.98 15.86
C LYS A 182 -0.15 -15.96 15.59
N ARG A 183 -0.06 -15.47 14.35
CA ARG A 183 0.87 -14.44 13.94
C ARG A 183 0.11 -13.27 13.30
N GLU A 184 0.42 -12.05 13.73
CA GLU A 184 -0.05 -10.84 13.08
C GLU A 184 0.66 -10.66 11.73
N ARG A 185 -0.07 -10.21 10.71
CA ARG A 185 0.51 -9.92 9.41
C ARG A 185 -0.10 -8.71 8.76
N VAL A 186 0.66 -8.15 7.82
CA VAL A 186 0.23 -7.06 6.94
C VAL A 186 0.17 -7.60 5.52
N LEU A 187 -1.02 -7.63 4.95
CA LEU A 187 -1.25 -8.03 3.57
C LEU A 187 -1.20 -6.81 2.65
N LEU A 188 -0.41 -6.91 1.59
CA LEU A 188 -0.56 -6.06 0.42
C LEU A 188 -1.55 -6.71 -0.54
N HIS A 189 -2.68 -6.07 -0.77
CA HIS A 189 -3.78 -6.60 -1.57
C HIS A 189 -3.99 -5.79 -2.84
N SER A 190 -4.03 -6.47 -3.98
CA SER A 190 -4.38 -5.91 -5.29
C SER A 190 -5.88 -5.68 -5.39
N ILE A 191 -6.28 -4.41 -5.48
CA ILE A 191 -7.68 -4.02 -5.70
C ILE A 191 -8.02 -4.11 -7.19
N GLY A 192 -7.06 -3.78 -8.04
CA GLY A 192 -7.22 -3.82 -9.48
C GLY A 192 -6.10 -3.07 -10.20
N HIS A 193 -6.16 -3.10 -11.52
CA HIS A 193 -5.19 -2.42 -12.36
C HIS A 193 -5.83 -1.87 -13.64
N ILE A 194 -5.16 -0.87 -14.23
CA ILE A 194 -5.56 -0.21 -15.47
C ILE A 194 -4.38 -0.29 -16.43
N GLY A 195 -4.50 -1.13 -17.46
CA GLY A 195 -3.51 -1.24 -18.53
C GLY A 195 -3.45 0.06 -19.33
N LEU A 196 -2.25 0.63 -19.49
CA LEU A 196 -2.04 1.83 -20.29
C LEU A 196 -1.48 1.52 -21.68
N GLY A 197 -0.86 0.35 -21.83
CA GLY A 197 -0.30 -0.14 -23.10
C GLY A 197 1.22 0.04 -23.20
N ASP A 198 1.74 -0.20 -24.40
CA ASP A 198 3.16 -0.12 -24.72
C ASP A 198 3.63 1.34 -24.86
N ARG A 199 4.69 1.71 -24.15
CA ARG A 199 5.34 3.04 -24.16
C ARG A 199 4.40 4.23 -23.92
N TYR A 200 3.29 4.03 -23.20
CA TYR A 200 2.36 5.10 -22.86
C TYR A 200 3.09 6.34 -22.30
N SER A 201 2.79 7.52 -22.82
CA SER A 201 3.48 8.77 -22.46
C SER A 201 2.54 9.90 -22.02
N GLY A 202 1.26 9.58 -21.79
CA GLY A 202 0.32 10.52 -21.21
C GLY A 202 0.65 10.92 -19.77
N ASN A 203 0.11 12.05 -19.33
CA ASN A 203 0.30 12.52 -17.95
C ASN A 203 -0.58 11.73 -16.98
N ILE A 204 -0.03 11.34 -15.83
CA ILE A 204 -0.76 10.65 -14.76
C ILE A 204 -0.64 11.49 -13.50
N THR A 205 -1.78 11.86 -12.94
CA THR A 205 -1.81 12.66 -11.70
C THR A 205 -2.90 12.16 -10.77
N TYR A 206 -2.64 12.27 -9.47
CA TYR A 206 -3.65 12.07 -8.45
C TYR A 206 -3.74 13.34 -7.60
N LYS A 207 -4.88 14.04 -7.66
CA LYS A 207 -5.13 15.28 -6.91
C LYS A 207 -6.61 15.35 -6.54
N ASN A 208 -6.89 15.81 -5.32
CA ASN A 208 -8.26 15.98 -4.82
C ASN A 208 -9.11 14.73 -5.06
N GLU A 209 -8.57 13.56 -4.72
CA GLU A 209 -9.23 12.24 -4.85
C GLU A 209 -9.49 11.77 -6.28
N ILE A 210 -9.05 12.54 -7.28
CA ILE A 210 -9.23 12.23 -8.69
C ILE A 210 -7.91 11.73 -9.28
N LEU A 211 -7.92 10.49 -9.74
CA LEU A 211 -6.90 9.93 -10.62
C LEU A 211 -7.20 10.35 -12.05
N THR A 212 -6.29 11.10 -12.66
CA THR A 212 -6.37 11.50 -14.06
C THR A 212 -5.34 10.71 -14.87
N VAL A 213 -5.83 10.00 -15.89
CA VAL A 213 -5.03 9.33 -16.93
C VAL A 213 -5.17 10.17 -18.20
N GLY A 214 -4.11 10.83 -18.62
CA GLY A 214 -4.10 11.67 -19.81
C GLY A 214 -4.24 10.89 -21.12
N GLU A 215 -4.44 11.62 -22.21
CA GLU A 215 -4.29 11.03 -23.55
C GLU A 215 -2.86 10.52 -23.73
N ASP A 216 -2.73 9.37 -24.38
CA ASP A 216 -1.43 8.86 -24.79
C ASP A 216 -0.80 9.74 -25.87
N LYS A 217 0.40 10.25 -25.58
CA LYS A 217 1.18 11.10 -26.49
C LYS A 217 2.30 10.34 -27.19
N SER A 218 2.25 9.01 -27.18
CA SER A 218 3.26 8.17 -27.79
C SER A 218 3.28 8.41 -29.32
N PRO A 219 4.47 8.45 -29.96
CA PRO A 219 4.58 8.70 -31.40
C PRO A 219 3.82 7.69 -32.26
N MET A 220 3.70 6.46 -31.75
CA MET A 220 2.85 5.42 -32.28
C MET A 220 1.78 5.18 -31.22
N LYS A 221 0.52 5.56 -31.49
CA LYS A 221 -0.61 5.43 -30.53
C LYS A 221 -0.88 3.96 -30.21
N HIS A 222 -0.04 3.38 -29.37
CA HIS A 222 -0.13 2.01 -28.87
C HIS A 222 -0.92 1.96 -27.55
N GLY A 223 -1.19 3.11 -26.93
CA GLY A 223 -2.03 3.22 -25.75
C GLY A 223 -3.52 3.09 -26.06
N LEU A 224 -4.25 2.57 -25.07
CA LEU A 224 -5.71 2.40 -25.13
C LEU A 224 -6.47 3.72 -24.94
N TRP A 225 -5.78 4.78 -24.52
CA TRP A 225 -6.37 6.02 -24.03
C TRP A 225 -6.21 7.16 -25.04
N THR A 226 -7.18 7.29 -25.95
CA THR A 226 -7.25 8.35 -26.97
C THR A 226 -7.76 9.69 -26.44
N SER A 227 -8.21 9.72 -25.18
CA SER A 227 -8.67 10.92 -24.48
C SER A 227 -8.36 10.80 -22.99
N ALA A 228 -8.30 11.94 -22.30
CA ALA A 228 -8.08 11.95 -20.86
C ALA A 228 -9.29 11.37 -20.10
N GLN A 229 -9.02 10.54 -19.10
CA GLN A 229 -10.02 9.86 -18.29
C GLN A 229 -9.78 10.16 -16.81
N LYS A 230 -10.87 10.23 -16.05
CA LYS A 230 -10.87 10.60 -14.64
C LYS A 230 -11.59 9.55 -13.82
N PHE A 231 -10.97 9.13 -12.72
CA PHE A 231 -11.50 8.14 -11.80
C PHE A 231 -11.53 8.73 -10.40
N GLU A 232 -12.66 8.60 -9.72
CA GLU A 232 -12.76 8.91 -8.30
C GLU A 232 -12.24 7.69 -7.52
N VAL A 233 -11.20 7.90 -6.71
CA VAL A 233 -10.60 6.81 -5.92
C VAL A 233 -11.02 7.00 -4.46
N LYS A 234 -12.07 6.27 -4.08
CA LYS A 234 -12.62 6.21 -2.72
C LYS A 234 -12.08 5.03 -1.94
#